data_AF-A0AAW9QWL8-F1
#
_entry.id   AF-A0AAW9QWL8-F1
#
_cell.length_a   1.000
_cell.length_b   1.000
_cell.length_c   1.000
_cell.angle_alpha   90.00
_cell.angle_beta   90.00
_cell.angle_gamma   90.00
#
_symmetry.space_group_name_H-M   'P 1'
#
loop_
_entity.id
_entity.type
_entity.pdbx_description
1 polymer ?
#
loop_
_entity_poly.entity_id
_entity_poly.type
_entity_poly.pdbx_seq_one_letter_code
_entity_poly.pdbx_strand_id
1 'polypeptide(L)'
;MFDGDRREWLLERSRSGEAEIVYPMAVDQPLLNYMMMRSGCSIANLARELPQERRTGCCVTSPHFDTREHLLYDRGNRLTYFHYIGLSSSLFARLCSAENIDVPYRDIFLHYRYLHEPEKRPVFTDFPRPHQPPVPSLMKRMLAKLGI
;
A
#
# COMPACT_ATOMS: atom_id res chain seq x y z
N MET A 1 -2.02 1.35 24.78
CA MET A 1 -3.03 0.37 24.29
C MET A 1 -2.91 -0.96 25.02
N PHE A 2 -1.70 -1.51 25.20
CA PHE A 2 -1.47 -2.69 26.03
C PHE A 2 -0.42 -2.38 27.10
N ASP A 3 -0.78 -2.54 28.37
CA ASP A 3 0.15 -2.42 29.50
C ASP A 3 1.09 -3.64 29.60
N GLY A 4 1.90 -3.72 30.66
CA GLY A 4 2.83 -4.84 30.88
C GLY A 4 2.11 -6.18 30.98
N ASP A 5 1.12 -6.27 31.85
CA ASP A 5 0.39 -7.51 32.16
C ASP A 5 -0.37 -8.02 30.94
N ARG A 6 -1.01 -7.12 30.18
CA ARG A 6 -1.76 -7.49 28.98
C ARG A 6 -0.85 -7.94 27.85
N ARG A 7 0.38 -7.41 27.76
CA ARG A 7 1.39 -7.91 26.81
C ARG A 7 1.87 -9.30 27.19
N GLU A 8 2.20 -9.53 28.46
CA GLU A 8 2.65 -10.87 28.89
C GLU A 8 1.55 -11.91 28.69
N TRP A 9 0.30 -11.57 29.01
CA TRP A 9 -0.84 -12.44 28.76
C TRP A 9 -1.00 -12.78 27.26
N LEU A 10 -0.89 -11.80 26.36
CA LEU A 10 -0.95 -12.06 24.90
C LEU A 10 0.19 -12.96 24.42
N LEU A 11 1.39 -12.81 25.00
CA LEU A 11 2.55 -13.66 24.72
C LEU A 11 2.34 -15.09 25.22
N GLU A 12 1.77 -15.26 26.41
CA GLU A 12 1.42 -16.58 26.95
C GLU A 12 0.43 -17.30 26.02
N ARG A 13 -0.62 -16.61 25.56
CA ARG A 13 -1.59 -17.17 24.60
C ARG A 13 -0.94 -17.54 23.27
N SER A 14 -0.05 -16.69 22.77
CA SER A 14 0.69 -16.99 21.55
C SER A 14 1.57 -18.24 21.70
N ARG A 15 2.28 -18.36 22.83
CA ARG A 15 3.13 -19.52 23.17
C ARG A 15 2.34 -20.79 23.41
N SER A 16 1.06 -20.70 23.80
CA SER A 16 0.18 -21.86 24.03
C SER A 16 -0.42 -22.46 22.73
N GLY A 17 0.15 -22.14 21.57
CA GLY A 17 -0.29 -22.66 20.26
C GLY A 17 -1.09 -21.66 19.41
N GLU A 18 -1.50 -20.50 19.94
CA GLU A 18 -2.23 -19.50 19.14
C GLU A 18 -1.30 -18.78 18.13
N ALA A 19 0.01 -18.98 18.18
CA ALA A 19 0.90 -18.51 17.11
C ALA A 19 0.57 -19.16 15.74
N GLU A 20 0.02 -20.38 15.72
CA GLU A 20 -0.24 -21.12 14.48
C GLU A 20 -1.37 -20.52 13.63
N ILE A 21 -2.28 -19.78 14.25
CA ILE A 21 -3.38 -19.08 13.55
C ILE A 21 -2.95 -17.73 12.95
N VAL A 22 -1.77 -17.23 13.33
CA VAL A 22 -1.24 -15.96 12.84
C VAL A 22 -0.55 -16.20 11.50
N TYR A 23 -1.03 -15.54 10.45
CA TYR A 23 -0.43 -15.64 9.13
C TYR A 23 1.03 -15.14 9.14
N PRO A 24 2.04 -16.00 8.90
CA PRO A 24 3.43 -15.67 9.20
C PRO A 24 4.10 -14.80 8.13
N MET A 25 3.47 -14.65 6.96
CA MET A 25 4.08 -13.97 5.80
C MET A 25 3.74 -12.48 5.71
N ALA A 26 2.85 -11.97 6.58
CA ALA A 26 2.64 -10.54 6.74
C ALA A 26 3.10 -10.15 8.15
N VAL A 27 4.02 -9.18 8.22
CA VAL A 27 4.83 -8.94 9.42
C VAL A 27 3.95 -8.41 10.58
N ASP A 28 3.41 -7.22 10.43
CA ASP A 28 2.78 -6.51 11.56
C ASP A 28 1.24 -6.65 11.56
N GLN A 29 0.62 -6.71 10.38
CA GLN A 29 -0.85 -6.66 10.26
C GLN A 29 -1.56 -7.89 10.89
N PRO A 30 -1.13 -9.15 10.67
CA PRO A 30 -1.72 -10.31 11.33
C PRO A 30 -1.52 -10.29 12.85
N LEU A 31 -0.34 -9.83 13.29
CA LEU A 31 -0.03 -9.72 14.71
C LEU A 31 -0.92 -8.68 15.41
N LEU A 32 -1.06 -7.48 14.83
CA LEU A 32 -1.94 -6.44 15.36
C LEU A 32 -3.41 -6.89 15.38
N ASN A 33 -3.87 -7.56 14.33
CA ASN A 33 -5.22 -8.14 14.30
C ASN A 33 -5.41 -9.16 15.42
N TYR A 34 -4.45 -10.07 15.59
CA TYR A 34 -4.47 -11.04 16.68
C TYR A 34 -4.54 -10.33 18.04
N MET A 35 -3.65 -9.37 18.31
CA MET A 35 -3.60 -8.66 19.60
C MET A 35 -4.94 -7.97 19.91
N MET A 36 -5.55 -7.31 18.93
CA MET A 36 -6.82 -6.60 19.13
C MET A 36 -8.00 -7.55 19.31
N MET A 37 -8.12 -8.56 18.44
CA MET A 37 -9.18 -9.56 18.53
C MET A 37 -9.08 -10.38 19.82
N ARG A 38 -7.86 -10.84 20.16
CA ARG A 38 -7.63 -11.71 21.31
C ARG A 38 -7.87 -10.98 22.62
N SER A 39 -7.52 -9.70 22.68
CA SER A 39 -7.72 -8.86 23.86
C SER A 39 -9.14 -8.29 23.99
N GLY A 40 -10.03 -8.55 23.02
CA GLY A 40 -11.39 -8.00 23.01
C GLY A 40 -11.45 -6.49 22.74
N CYS A 41 -10.37 -5.89 22.23
CA CYS A 41 -10.36 -4.48 21.85
C CYS A 41 -11.07 -4.27 20.51
N SER A 42 -11.84 -3.18 20.40
CA SER A 42 -12.38 -2.73 19.12
C SER A 42 -11.35 -1.92 18.33
N ILE A 43 -11.31 -2.13 17.01
CA ILE A 43 -10.59 -1.29 16.06
C ILE A 43 -11.62 -0.52 15.25
N ALA A 44 -11.50 0.80 15.20
CA ALA A 44 -12.29 1.62 14.29
C ALA A 44 -11.85 1.38 12.84
N ASN A 45 -12.79 1.09 11.96
CA ASN A 45 -12.53 0.98 10.53
C ASN A 45 -13.40 1.99 9.81
N LEU A 46 -12.81 3.14 9.46
CA LEU A 46 -13.52 4.26 8.87
C LEU A 46 -14.27 3.87 7.59
N ALA A 47 -13.75 2.93 6.80
CA ALA A 47 -14.43 2.42 5.62
C ALA A 47 -15.74 1.66 5.94
N ARG A 48 -15.90 1.15 7.17
CA ARG A 48 -17.13 0.52 7.65
C ARG A 48 -18.07 1.50 8.35
N GLU A 49 -17.52 2.53 8.98
CA GLU A 49 -18.28 3.51 9.76
C GLU A 49 -18.92 4.60 8.88
N LEU A 50 -18.34 4.89 7.72
CA LEU A 50 -18.92 5.86 6.79
C LEU A 50 -20.15 5.30 6.05
N PRO A 51 -21.14 6.17 5.72
CA PRO A 51 -22.20 5.85 4.76
C PRO A 51 -21.61 5.39 3.43
N GLN A 52 -22.29 4.46 2.75
CA GLN A 52 -21.77 3.79 1.56
C GLN A 52 -21.35 4.77 0.47
N GLU A 53 -22.08 5.87 0.32
CA GLU A 53 -21.88 6.91 -0.69
C GLU A 53 -20.65 7.76 -0.42
N ARG A 54 -20.13 7.75 0.82
CA ARG A 54 -18.94 8.49 1.26
C ARG A 54 -17.70 7.61 1.40
N ARG A 55 -17.83 6.29 1.22
CA ARG A 55 -16.69 5.37 1.29
C ARG A 55 -15.83 5.56 0.06
N THR A 56 -14.53 5.75 0.27
CA THR A 56 -13.53 5.79 -0.79
C THR A 56 -12.64 4.56 -0.71
N GLY A 57 -12.13 4.12 -1.86
CA GLY A 57 -10.92 3.32 -1.90
C GLY A 57 -9.71 4.10 -1.37
N CYS A 58 -8.57 3.42 -1.25
CA CYS A 58 -7.32 4.04 -0.80
C CYS A 58 -6.07 3.42 -1.42
N CYS A 59 -6.19 2.37 -2.23
CA CYS A 59 -5.05 1.56 -2.65
C CYS A 59 -4.49 2.05 -3.98
N VAL A 60 -3.17 2.19 -4.09
CA VAL A 60 -2.47 2.59 -5.32
C VAL A 60 -2.76 1.72 -6.54
N THR A 61 -3.14 0.46 -6.33
CA THR A 61 -3.50 -0.46 -7.43
C THR A 61 -4.91 -0.25 -7.96
N SER A 62 -5.71 0.63 -7.35
CA SER A 62 -7.04 1.00 -7.83
C SER A 62 -6.92 2.00 -8.98
N PRO A 63 -7.36 1.69 -10.22
CA PRO A 63 -7.12 2.55 -11.37
C PRO A 63 -8.17 3.66 -11.55
N HIS A 64 -9.17 3.72 -10.68
CA HIS A 64 -10.40 4.51 -10.89
C HIS A 64 -10.42 5.86 -10.17
N PHE A 65 -9.31 6.28 -9.54
CA PHE A 65 -9.28 7.59 -8.88
C PHE A 65 -9.05 8.72 -9.88
N ASP A 66 -9.90 9.74 -9.78
CA ASP A 66 -9.72 10.99 -10.51
C ASP A 66 -8.67 11.85 -9.82
N THR A 67 -7.74 12.40 -10.59
CA THR A 67 -6.80 13.41 -10.08
C THR A 67 -7.29 14.81 -10.45
N ARG A 68 -7.43 15.69 -9.45
CA ARG A 68 -7.81 17.11 -9.63
C ARG A 68 -6.93 17.96 -8.73
N GLU A 69 -6.12 18.86 -9.30
CA GLU A 69 -5.24 19.75 -8.52
C GLU A 69 -4.40 19.00 -7.46
N HIS A 70 -3.78 17.88 -7.85
CA HIS A 70 -2.99 17.00 -6.97
C HIS A 70 -3.78 16.30 -5.84
N LEU A 71 -5.11 16.36 -5.86
CA LEU A 71 -5.99 15.61 -4.99
C LEU A 71 -6.59 14.41 -5.71
N LEU A 72 -6.80 13.32 -4.98
CA LEU A 72 -7.46 12.12 -5.48
C LEU A 72 -8.92 12.06 -5.04
N TYR A 73 -9.78 11.65 -5.97
CA TYR A 73 -11.21 11.46 -5.73
C TYR A 73 -11.66 10.07 -6.18
N ASP A 74 -12.58 9.48 -5.41
CA ASP A 74 -13.30 8.25 -5.74
C ASP A 74 -14.79 8.59 -5.84
N ARG A 75 -15.36 8.47 -7.05
CA ARG A 75 -16.78 8.80 -7.33
C ARG A 75 -17.20 10.18 -6.82
N GLY A 76 -16.30 11.16 -6.96
CA GLY A 76 -16.53 12.53 -6.51
C GLY A 76 -16.24 12.82 -5.04
N ASN A 77 -15.96 11.79 -4.22
CA ASN A 77 -15.51 11.97 -2.84
C ASN A 77 -14.00 12.07 -2.77
N ARG A 78 -13.47 13.07 -2.06
CA ARG A 78 -12.03 13.23 -1.86
C ARG A 78 -11.51 12.10 -0.97
N LEU A 79 -10.39 11.47 -1.38
CA LEU A 79 -9.70 10.50 -0.54
C LEU A 79 -9.13 11.19 0.71
N THR A 80 -9.36 10.59 1.88
CA THR A 80 -8.76 11.05 3.15
C THR A 80 -7.32 10.60 3.29
N TYR A 81 -6.99 9.43 2.76
CA TYR A 81 -5.64 8.88 2.74
C TYR A 81 -5.45 8.01 1.48
N PHE A 82 -4.21 7.87 1.07
CA PHE A 82 -3.82 7.07 -0.08
C PHE A 82 -2.61 6.21 0.28
N HIS A 83 -2.68 4.92 -0.03
CA HIS A 83 -1.73 3.92 0.42
C HIS A 83 -1.05 3.26 -0.78
N TYR A 84 0.25 3.47 -0.89
CA TYR A 84 1.14 2.82 -1.85
C TYR A 84 1.46 1.36 -1.48
N ILE A 85 0.47 0.62 -0.99
CA ILE A 85 0.62 -0.78 -0.58
C ILE A 85 0.99 -1.67 -1.76
N GLY A 86 1.89 -2.62 -1.53
CA GLY A 86 2.37 -3.55 -2.57
C GLY A 86 3.46 -2.99 -3.47
N LEU A 87 3.87 -1.72 -3.30
CA LEU A 87 5.04 -1.16 -3.99
C LEU A 87 6.23 -1.09 -3.03
N SER A 88 7.40 -1.55 -3.50
CA SER A 88 8.64 -1.51 -2.72
C SER A 88 9.07 -0.07 -2.44
N SER A 89 9.53 0.20 -1.21
CA SER A 89 10.14 1.48 -0.84
C SER A 89 11.34 1.85 -1.73
N SER A 90 12.06 0.84 -2.25
CA SER A 90 13.17 1.04 -3.18
C SER A 90 12.76 1.70 -4.50
N LEU A 91 11.51 1.50 -4.95
CA LEU A 91 10.99 2.19 -6.15
C LEU A 91 10.92 3.70 -5.92
N PHE A 92 10.43 4.11 -4.76
CA PHE A 92 10.32 5.53 -4.40
C PHE A 92 11.69 6.16 -4.14
N ALA A 93 12.63 5.43 -3.54
CA ALA A 93 14.00 5.89 -3.38
C ALA A 93 14.66 6.19 -4.73
N ARG A 94 14.54 5.26 -5.70
CA ARG A 94 15.05 5.43 -7.07
C ARG A 94 14.35 6.57 -7.81
N LEU A 95 13.03 6.69 -7.66
CA LEU A 95 12.27 7.79 -8.23
C LEU A 95 12.74 9.15 -7.69
N CYS A 96 13.00 9.25 -6.38
CA CYS A 96 13.53 10.46 -5.76
C CYS A 96 14.98 10.75 -6.18
N SER A 97 15.76 9.73 -6.57
CA SER A 97 17.11 9.89 -7.14
C SER A 97 17.10 10.16 -8.65
N ALA A 98 16.01 10.73 -9.17
CA ALA A 98 15.82 11.08 -10.58
C ALA A 98 15.82 9.88 -11.56
N GLU A 99 15.57 8.66 -11.10
CA GLU A 99 15.28 7.56 -12.01
C GLU A 99 13.82 7.63 -12.48
N ASN A 100 13.61 7.81 -13.78
CA ASN A 100 12.28 7.99 -14.37
C ASN A 100 11.50 6.67 -14.41
N ILE A 101 10.88 6.29 -13.30
CA ILE A 101 10.14 5.03 -13.14
C ILE A 101 8.64 5.30 -13.20
N ASP A 102 7.92 4.56 -14.04
CA ASP A 102 6.47 4.57 -14.14
C ASP A 102 5.85 3.76 -13.00
N VAL A 103 5.39 4.43 -11.94
CA VAL A 103 4.58 3.85 -10.85
C VAL A 103 3.18 4.47 -10.87
N PRO A 104 2.12 3.74 -10.48
CA PRO A 104 0.79 4.33 -10.46
C PRO A 104 0.74 5.52 -9.50
N TYR A 105 0.08 6.60 -9.93
CA TYR A 105 -0.03 7.84 -9.16
C TYR A 105 1.33 8.45 -8.77
N ARG A 106 2.35 8.28 -9.63
CA ARG A 106 3.69 8.86 -9.48
C ARG A 106 3.69 10.36 -9.22
N ASP A 107 2.91 11.12 -9.98
CA ASP A 107 2.90 12.59 -9.87
C ASP A 107 2.28 13.07 -8.55
N ILE A 108 1.29 12.33 -8.03
CA ILE A 108 0.74 12.55 -6.69
C ILE A 108 1.83 12.31 -5.64
N PHE A 109 2.56 11.20 -5.74
CA PHE A 109 3.67 10.90 -4.82
C PHE A 109 4.71 12.03 -4.84
N LEU A 110 5.18 12.41 -6.03
CA LEU A 110 6.20 13.45 -6.18
C LEU A 110 5.71 14.81 -5.69
N HIS A 111 4.46 15.17 -5.96
CA HIS A 111 3.87 16.41 -5.46
C HIS A 111 3.94 16.47 -3.93
N TYR A 112 3.45 15.44 -3.24
CA TYR A 112 3.45 15.42 -1.77
C TYR A 112 4.84 15.21 -1.15
N ARG A 113 5.71 14.42 -1.80
CA ARG A 113 7.08 14.17 -1.32
C ARG A 113 7.92 15.44 -1.24
N TYR A 114 7.66 16.38 -2.16
CA TYR A 114 8.38 17.65 -2.30
C TYR A 114 7.46 18.86 -2.04
N LEU A 115 6.34 18.68 -1.33
CA LEU A 115 5.34 19.74 -1.12
C LEU A 115 5.93 21.02 -0.52
N HIS A 116 6.91 20.86 0.39
CA HIS A 116 7.57 21.96 1.09
C HIS A 116 8.94 22.34 0.51
N GLU A 117 9.42 21.60 -0.49
CA GLU A 117 10.72 21.81 -1.15
C GLU A 117 10.57 21.51 -2.66
N PRO A 118 9.67 22.21 -3.36
CA PRO A 118 9.31 21.89 -4.76
C PRO A 118 10.51 22.00 -5.70
N GLU A 119 11.49 22.85 -5.40
CA GLU A 119 12.74 23.03 -6.14
C GLU A 119 13.63 21.78 -6.11
N LYS A 120 13.45 20.89 -5.13
CA LYS A 120 14.19 19.63 -5.03
C LYS A 120 13.52 18.48 -5.80
N ARG A 121 12.33 18.70 -6.36
CA ARG A 121 11.61 17.68 -7.12
C ARG A 121 12.42 17.30 -8.36
N PRO A 122 12.65 16.00 -8.63
CA PRO A 122 13.33 15.56 -9.83
C PRO A 122 12.54 15.95 -11.08
N VAL A 123 13.25 16.48 -12.07
CA VAL A 123 12.74 16.82 -13.40
C VAL A 123 13.15 15.70 -14.35
N PHE A 124 12.18 15.16 -15.08
CA PHE A 124 12.40 14.04 -15.97
C PHE A 124 12.25 14.48 -17.42
N THR A 125 13.22 14.15 -18.26
CA THR A 125 13.26 14.56 -19.67
C THR A 125 13.06 13.39 -20.65
N ASP A 126 13.16 12.16 -20.16
CA ASP A 126 12.99 10.93 -20.92
C ASP A 126 11.60 10.28 -20.68
N PHE A 127 11.33 9.17 -21.37
CA PHE A 127 10.11 8.39 -21.14
C PHE A 127 10.23 7.53 -19.88
N PRO A 128 9.17 7.43 -19.06
CA PRO A 128 9.21 6.65 -17.84
C PRO A 128 9.34 5.15 -18.15
N ARG A 129 10.19 4.46 -17.40
CA ARG A 129 10.43 3.03 -17.51
C ARG A 129 9.43 2.27 -16.65
N PRO A 130 8.78 1.20 -17.17
CA PRO A 130 7.85 0.40 -16.37
C PRO A 130 8.50 -0.13 -15.09
N HIS A 131 7.85 0.06 -13.93
CA HIS A 131 8.34 -0.49 -12.67
C HIS A 131 8.18 -2.02 -12.57
N GLN A 132 7.23 -2.58 -13.33
CA GLN A 132 7.04 -4.02 -13.47
C GLN A 132 7.47 -4.46 -14.87
N PRO A 133 8.14 -5.62 -15.00
CA PRO A 133 8.41 -6.18 -16.30
C PRO A 133 7.08 -6.44 -17.03
N PRO A 134 7.04 -6.26 -18.37
CA PRO A 134 5.82 -6.53 -19.13
C PRO A 134 5.38 -7.98 -18.91
N VAL A 135 4.09 -8.17 -18.60
CA VAL A 135 3.52 -9.51 -18.50
C VAL A 135 3.74 -10.21 -19.85
N PRO A 136 4.46 -11.33 -19.90
CA PRO A 136 4.72 -11.99 -21.16
C PRO A 136 3.41 -12.41 -21.81
N SER A 137 3.29 -12.13 -23.12
CA SER A 137 2.09 -12.49 -23.89
C SER A 137 1.82 -13.99 -23.81
N LEU A 138 0.57 -14.39 -24.06
CA LEU A 138 0.15 -15.79 -24.05
C LEU A 138 1.04 -16.66 -24.95
N MET A 139 1.39 -16.16 -26.15
CA MET A 139 2.37 -16.78 -27.05
C MET A 139 3.76 -16.91 -26.42
N LYS A 140 4.29 -15.85 -25.81
CA LYS A 140 5.62 -15.87 -25.19
C LYS A 140 5.68 -16.84 -23.99
N ARG A 141 4.58 -16.98 -23.26
CA ARG A 141 4.43 -17.98 -22.18
C ARG A 141 4.34 -19.40 -22.71
N MET A 142 3.68 -19.61 -23.85
CA MET A 142 3.61 -20.93 -24.50
C MET A 142 4.96 -21.35 -25.08
N LEU A 143 5.67 -20.45 -25.76
CA LEU A 143 7.01 -20.68 -26.30
C LEU A 143 8.00 -21.05 -25.18
N ALA A 144 8.02 -20.28 -24.10
CA ALA A 144 8.87 -20.58 -22.93
C ALA A 144 8.55 -21.94 -22.28
N LYS A 145 7.28 -22.38 -22.30
CA LYS A 145 6.91 -23.74 -21.83
C LYS A 145 7.33 -24.85 -22.81
N LEU A 146 7.48 -24.52 -24.08
CA LEU A 146 7.94 -25.44 -25.13
C LEU A 146 9.47 -25.44 -25.29
N GLY A 147 10.19 -24.63 -24.50
CA GLY A 147 11.64 -24.51 -24.58
C GLY A 147 12.14 -23.77 -25.82
N ILE A 148 11.28 -22.95 -26.44
CA ILE A 148 11.56 -22.12 -27.63
C ILE A 148 11.48 -20.63 -27.24
#